data_AF-Q8MVU9-F1
#
_entry.id   AF-Q8MVU9-F1
#
_cell.length_a   1.000
_cell.length_b   1.000
_cell.length_c   1.000
_cell.angle_alpha   90.00
_cell.angle_beta   90.00
_cell.angle_gamma   90.00
#
_symmetry.space_group_name_H-M   'P 1'
#
loop_
_entity.id
_entity.type
_entity.pdbx_description
1 polymer ?
#
loop_
_entity_poly.entity_id
_entity_poly.type
_entity_poly.pdbx_seq_one_letter_code
_entity_poly.pdbx_strand_id
1 'polypeptide(L)'
;PEGFRKQMYYTFGDYRDIFFGTDITSHNHILDVSKNAKNKLKEKNGEQKSVIIIDDEKLLADWWNKHGKEIWEGMLCALTHEIDDEKKNLIKSTYSYNKLNNA
;
A
#
# COMPACT_ATOMS: atom_id res chain seq x y z
N PRO A 1 -6.95 -8.01 -20.40
CA PRO A 1 -7.84 -6.86 -20.73
C PRO A 1 -7.31 -5.57 -20.08
N GLU A 2 -7.16 -4.49 -20.85
CA GLU A 2 -6.58 -3.23 -20.36
C GLU A 2 -7.37 -2.62 -19.19
N GLY A 3 -8.70 -2.70 -19.22
CA GLY A 3 -9.57 -2.16 -18.17
C GLY A 3 -9.35 -2.79 -16.79
N PHE A 4 -9.14 -4.10 -16.74
CA PHE A 4 -8.85 -4.81 -15.49
C PHE A 4 -7.51 -4.36 -14.88
N ARG A 5 -6.50 -4.13 -15.72
CA ARG A 5 -5.20 -3.62 -15.27
C ARG A 5 -5.32 -2.22 -14.64
N LYS A 6 -6.11 -1.33 -15.25
CA LYS A 6 -6.36 0.01 -14.69
C LYS A 6 -7.04 -0.07 -13.32
N GLN A 7 -8.02 -0.95 -13.17
CA GLN A 7 -8.70 -1.16 -11.87
C GLN A 7 -7.70 -1.55 -10.77
N MET A 8 -6.77 -2.46 -11.05
CA MET A 8 -5.72 -2.84 -10.09
C MET A 8 -4.84 -1.65 -9.67
N TYR A 9 -4.43 -0.81 -10.61
CA TYR A 9 -3.63 0.38 -10.30
C TYR A 9 -4.41 1.41 -9.48
N TYR A 10 -5.68 1.65 -9.83
CA TYR A 10 -6.53 2.56 -9.07
C TYR A 10 -6.76 2.07 -7.65
N THR A 11 -7.10 0.79 -7.46
CA THR A 11 -7.26 0.21 -6.12
C THR A 11 -5.98 0.29 -5.28
N PHE A 12 -4.81 0.07 -5.88
CA PHE A 12 -3.53 0.25 -5.18
C PHE A 12 -3.31 1.72 -4.79
N GLY A 13 -3.67 2.65 -5.67
CA GLY A 13 -3.69 4.09 -5.40
C GLY A 13 -4.64 4.48 -4.27
N ASP A 14 -5.86 3.95 -4.27
CA ASP A 14 -6.86 4.20 -3.22
C ASP A 14 -6.34 3.72 -1.86
N TYR A 15 -5.71 2.52 -1.78
CA TYR A 15 -5.09 2.07 -0.53
C TYR A 15 -4.00 3.04 -0.02
N ARG A 16 -3.21 3.60 -0.94
CA ARG A 16 -2.21 4.61 -0.60
C ARG A 16 -2.89 5.86 -0.06
N ASP A 17 -3.87 6.38 -0.79
CA ASP A 17 -4.49 7.67 -0.47
C ASP A 17 -5.32 7.56 0.83
N ILE A 18 -5.96 6.43 1.10
CA ILE A 18 -6.60 6.10 2.38
C ILE A 18 -5.58 6.09 3.52
N PHE A 19 -4.43 5.46 3.31
CA PHE A 19 -3.37 5.36 4.32
C PHE A 19 -2.76 6.72 4.68
N PHE A 20 -2.53 7.58 3.69
CA PHE A 20 -2.01 8.93 3.89
C PHE A 20 -3.09 9.96 4.28
N GLY A 21 -4.37 9.59 4.18
CA GLY A 21 -5.47 10.52 4.45
C GLY A 21 -5.66 11.57 3.36
N THR A 22 -5.23 11.27 2.13
CA THR A 22 -5.41 12.11 0.94
C THR A 22 -6.57 11.63 0.06
N ASP A 23 -7.22 10.53 0.43
CA ASP A 23 -8.42 10.04 -0.23
C ASP A 23 -9.56 11.08 -0.15
N ILE A 24 -10.32 11.20 -1.25
CA ILE A 24 -11.36 12.24 -1.41
C ILE A 24 -12.74 11.83 -0.89
N THR A 25 -12.88 10.64 -0.30
CA THR A 25 -14.16 10.13 0.19
C THR A 25 -14.76 11.02 1.28
N SER A 26 -16.09 11.05 1.33
CA SER A 26 -16.85 11.65 2.43
C SER A 26 -17.26 10.62 3.50
N HIS A 27 -16.77 9.37 3.41
CA HIS A 27 -17.20 8.31 4.31
C HIS A 27 -16.46 8.39 5.65
N ASN A 28 -17.21 8.64 6.74
CA ASN A 28 -16.67 8.94 8.06
C ASN A 28 -15.65 7.90 8.58
N HIS A 29 -15.86 6.61 8.27
CA HIS A 29 -14.95 5.55 8.75
C HIS A 29 -13.57 5.57 8.07
N ILE A 30 -13.46 6.14 6.86
CA ILE A 30 -12.20 6.20 6.13
C ILE A 30 -11.32 7.34 6.66
N LEU A 31 -11.93 8.44 7.11
CA LEU A 31 -11.22 9.61 7.65
C LEU A 31 -10.35 9.26 8.88
N ASP A 32 -10.77 8.28 9.67
CA ASP A 32 -10.03 7.83 10.85
C ASP A 32 -8.88 6.85 10.54
N VAL A 33 -8.80 6.30 9.33
CA VAL A 33 -7.82 5.25 9.00
C VAL A 33 -6.39 5.76 9.12
N SER A 34 -6.07 6.90 8.50
CA SER A 34 -4.72 7.48 8.57
C SER A 34 -4.33 7.84 10.00
N LYS A 35 -5.28 8.40 10.78
CA LYS A 35 -5.07 8.70 12.20
C LYS A 35 -4.77 7.44 13.02
N ASN A 36 -5.52 6.37 12.79
CA ASN A 36 -5.33 5.10 13.48
C ASN A 36 -3.99 4.44 13.09
N ALA A 37 -3.61 4.50 11.82
CA ALA A 37 -2.31 4.05 11.33
C ALA A 37 -1.17 4.80 12.04
N LYS A 38 -1.21 6.14 12.08
CA LYS A 38 -0.24 6.98 12.80
C LYS A 38 -0.13 6.56 14.27
N ASN A 39 -1.25 6.42 14.96
CA ASN A 39 -1.26 6.02 16.37
C ASN A 39 -0.63 4.65 16.58
N LYS A 40 -0.96 3.65 15.75
CA LYS A 40 -0.39 2.30 15.85
C LYS A 40 1.11 2.26 15.55
N LEU A 41 1.58 3.05 14.59
CA LEU A 41 3.00 3.15 14.29
C LEU A 41 3.76 3.83 15.44
N LYS A 42 3.18 4.87 16.04
CA LYS A 42 3.74 5.53 17.24
C LYS A 42 3.80 4.58 18.43
N GLU A 43 2.75 3.79 18.68
CA GLU A 43 2.74 2.77 19.75
C GLU A 43 3.88 1.76 19.58
N LYS A 44 4.08 1.23 18.36
CA LYS A 44 5.20 0.31 18.06
C LYS A 44 6.57 0.97 18.24
N ASN A 45 6.69 2.24 17.90
CA ASN A 45 7.95 2.98 18.04
C ASN A 45 8.21 3.44 19.48
N GLY A 46 7.18 3.51 20.33
CA GLY A 46 7.24 3.96 21.73
C GLY A 46 8.01 3.05 22.68
N GLU A 47 8.35 1.82 22.28
CA GLU A 47 9.35 1.00 22.99
C GLU A 47 10.79 1.49 22.75
N GLN A 48 11.04 2.25 21.68
CA GLN A 48 12.28 3.00 21.48
C GLN A 48 12.15 4.38 22.12
N LYS A 49 12.37 4.43 23.44
CA LYS A 49 12.62 5.68 24.19
C LYS A 49 13.79 6.45 23.58
N SER A 50 13.51 7.39 22.70
CA SER A 50 14.24 8.65 22.62
C SER A 50 13.42 9.69 21.88
N VAL A 51 13.51 10.91 22.37
CA VAL A 51 12.82 12.11 21.92
C VAL A 51 13.13 12.38 20.45
N ILE A 52 12.36 11.79 19.56
CA ILE A 52 12.22 12.25 18.20
C ILE A 52 10.77 12.69 18.11
N ILE A 53 10.55 13.98 17.88
CA ILE A 53 9.28 14.45 17.31
C ILE A 53 9.28 13.81 15.91
N ILE A 54 8.84 12.56 15.82
CA ILE A 54 8.74 11.88 14.54
C ILE A 54 7.61 12.60 13.84
N ASP A 55 7.96 13.30 12.77
CA ASP A 55 7.01 13.85 11.83
C ASP A 55 6.07 12.71 11.37
N ASP A 56 4.78 12.84 11.67
CA ASP A 56 3.74 11.86 11.34
C ASP A 56 3.75 11.52 9.85
N GLU A 57 4.07 12.50 9.00
CA GLU A 57 4.14 12.32 7.56
C GLU A 57 5.34 11.44 7.19
N LYS A 58 6.49 11.68 7.82
CA LYS A 58 7.69 10.85 7.65
C LYS A 58 7.46 9.42 8.12
N LEU A 59 6.76 9.23 9.24
CA LEU A 59 6.47 7.89 9.77
C LEU A 59 5.62 7.05 8.82
N LEU A 60 4.56 7.64 8.28
CA LEU A 60 3.72 6.99 7.27
C LEU A 60 4.51 6.73 5.98
N ALA A 61 5.29 7.71 5.52
CA ALA A 61 6.10 7.58 4.32
C ALA A 61 7.12 6.44 4.44
N ASP A 62 7.86 6.37 5.55
CA ASP A 62 8.83 5.31 5.79
C ASP A 62 8.16 3.93 5.83
N TRP A 63 6.99 3.82 6.46
CA TRP A 63 6.23 2.58 6.49
C TRP A 63 5.75 2.17 5.11
N TRP A 64 5.15 3.09 4.35
CA TRP A 64 4.66 2.83 3.00
C TRP A 64 5.81 2.47 2.04
N ASN A 65 6.94 3.17 2.12
CA ASN A 65 8.12 2.86 1.30
C ASN A 65 8.63 1.43 1.54
N LYS A 66 8.49 0.92 2.77
CA LYS A 66 8.87 -0.43 3.13
C LYS A 66 7.82 -1.48 2.70
N HIS A 67 6.54 -1.21 2.93
CA HIS A 67 5.47 -2.21 2.85
C HIS A 67 4.55 -2.07 1.63
N GLY A 68 4.56 -0.94 0.92
CA GLY A 68 3.74 -0.69 -0.28
C GLY A 68 4.02 -1.71 -1.40
N LYS A 69 5.29 -2.12 -1.54
CA LYS A 69 5.67 -3.22 -2.44
C LYS A 69 4.97 -4.53 -2.09
N GLU A 70 4.92 -4.87 -0.80
CA GLU A 70 4.33 -6.12 -0.31
C GLU A 70 2.81 -6.13 -0.52
N ILE A 71 2.15 -4.98 -0.37
CA ILE A 71 0.72 -4.82 -0.66
C ILE A 71 0.45 -5.12 -2.14
N TRP A 72 1.22 -4.51 -3.05
CA TRP A 72 1.09 -4.77 -4.48
C TRP A 72 1.36 -6.24 -4.85
N GLU A 73 2.40 -6.84 -4.28
CA GLU A 73 2.70 -8.26 -4.47
C GLU A 73 1.58 -9.17 -3.93
N GLY A 74 0.94 -8.78 -2.83
CA GLY A 74 -0.26 -9.43 -2.30
C GLY A 74 -1.44 -9.37 -3.27
N MET A 75 -1.70 -8.22 -3.88
CA MET A 75 -2.75 -8.06 -4.90
C MET A 75 -2.49 -8.97 -6.11
N LEU A 76 -1.25 -9.04 -6.60
CA LEU A 76 -0.88 -9.97 -7.67
C LEU A 76 -0.98 -11.44 -7.24
N CYS A 77 -0.68 -11.74 -5.97
CA CYS A 77 -0.80 -13.09 -5.44
C CYS A 77 -2.26 -13.55 -5.44
N ALA A 78 -3.18 -12.72 -4.95
CA ALA A 78 -4.61 -13.01 -4.97
C ALA A 78 -5.11 -13.19 -6.41
N LEU A 79 -4.70 -12.32 -7.33
CA LEU A 79 -5.03 -12.42 -8.75
C LEU A 79 -4.58 -13.73 -9.39
N THR A 80 -3.45 -14.27 -8.95
CA THR A 80 -2.80 -15.45 -9.54
C THR A 80 -3.00 -16.73 -8.71
N HIS A 81 -3.90 -16.72 -7.73
CA HIS A 81 -4.02 -17.82 -6.77
C HIS A 81 -4.40 -19.16 -7.42
N GLU A 82 -5.29 -19.14 -8.41
CA GLU A 82 -5.81 -20.34 -9.11
C GLU A 82 -5.18 -20.53 -10.50
N ILE A 83 -4.12 -19.79 -10.82
CA ILE A 83 -3.43 -19.86 -12.11
C ILE A 83 -2.21 -20.77 -11.98
N ASP A 84 -1.88 -21.50 -13.05
CA ASP A 84 -0.66 -22.31 -13.13
C ASP A 84 0.62 -21.50 -12.84
N ASP A 85 1.66 -22.17 -12.33
CA ASP A 85 2.88 -21.51 -11.86
C ASP A 85 3.63 -20.75 -12.97
N GLU A 86 3.59 -21.25 -14.22
CA GLU A 86 4.24 -20.57 -15.35
C GLU A 86 3.57 -19.21 -15.64
N LYS A 87 2.24 -19.19 -15.80
CA LYS A 87 1.49 -17.95 -16.05
C LYS A 87 1.51 -17.03 -14.83
N LYS A 88 1.47 -17.57 -13.62
CA LYS A 88 1.62 -16.80 -12.38
C LYS A 88 2.96 -16.07 -12.33
N ASN A 89 4.06 -16.77 -12.63
CA ASN A 89 5.40 -16.17 -12.68
C ASN A 89 5.51 -15.13 -13.80
N LEU A 90 4.89 -15.37 -14.95
CA LEU A 90 4.81 -14.39 -16.04
C LEU A 90 4.06 -13.12 -15.60
N ILE A 91 2.91 -13.24 -14.94
CA ILE A 91 2.12 -12.09 -14.47
C ILE A 91 2.90 -11.32 -13.39
N LYS A 92 3.46 -12.02 -12.40
CA LYS A 92 4.23 -11.38 -11.32
C LYS A 92 5.49 -10.66 -11.81
N SER A 93 6.16 -11.20 -12.84
CA SER A 93 7.33 -10.56 -13.45
C SER A 93 6.98 -9.41 -14.40
N THR A 94 5.87 -9.51 -15.12
CA THR A 94 5.38 -8.48 -16.05
C THR A 94 4.90 -7.25 -15.28
N TYR A 95 4.16 -7.47 -14.19
CA TYR A 95 3.54 -6.41 -13.40
C TYR A 95 4.24 -6.20 -12.06
N SER A 96 5.53 -6.53 -11.94
CA SER A 96 6.26 -6.39 -10.68
C SER A 96 6.26 -4.95 -10.17
N TYR A 97 6.43 -4.77 -8.86
CA TYR A 97 6.40 -3.44 -8.24
C TYR A 97 7.38 -2.46 -8.88
N ASN A 98 8.58 -2.91 -9.24
CA ASN A 98 9.60 -2.06 -9.88
C ASN A 98 9.19 -1.55 -11.27
N LYS A 99 8.18 -2.16 -11.89
CA LYS A 99 7.64 -1.76 -13.20
C LYS A 99 6.43 -0.84 -13.10
N LEU A 100 5.90 -0.56 -11.90
CA LEU A 100 4.77 0.36 -11.71
C LEU A 100 5.07 1.79 -12.17
N ASN A 101 6.31 2.27 -11.97
CA ASN A 101 6.71 3.62 -12.35
C ASN A 101 7.07 3.77 -13.84
N ASN A 102 7.06 2.67 -14.60
CA ASN A 102 7.39 2.64 -16.02
C ASN A 102 6.16 2.42 -16.91
N ALA A 103 4.96 2.52 -16.35
CA ALA A 103 3.68 2.21 -16.99
C ALA A 103 2.89 3.48 -17.36
#